data_AF-A0A0A0QGJ4-F1
#
_entry.id   AF-A0A0A0QGJ4-F1
#
_cell.length_a   1.000
_cell.length_b   1.000
_cell.length_c   1.000
_cell.angle_alpha   90.00
_cell.angle_beta   90.00
_cell.angle_gamma   90.00
#
_symmetry.space_group_name_H-M   'P 1'
#
loop_
_entity.id
_entity.type
_entity.pdbx_description
1 polymer ?
#
loop_
_entity_poly.entity_id
_entity_poly.type
_entity_poly.pdbx_seq_one_letter_code
_entity_poly.pdbx_strand_id
1 'polypeptide(L)' 'MATQIIDDAPRTGGKKSGIGDILKPLNSEYGKVPPGWGT' A
#
# COMPACT_ATOMS: atom_id res chain seq x y z
N MET A 1 -29.45 9.10 -6.57
CA MET A 1 -28.52 10.25 -6.50
C MET A 1 -27.11 9.69 -6.53
N ALA A 2 -26.29 10.05 -7.52
CA ALA A 2 -24.93 9.54 -7.66
C ALA A 2 -23.94 10.59 -7.17
N THR A 3 -23.05 10.22 -6.24
CA THR A 3 -21.97 11.10 -5.75
C THR A 3 -20.74 10.90 -6.61
N GLN A 4 -20.32 11.94 -7.34
CA GLN A 4 -19.02 11.94 -7.99
C GLN A 4 -17.94 12.24 -6.96
N ILE A 5 -16.98 11.33 -6.81
CA ILE A 5 -15.83 11.50 -5.92
C ILE A 5 -14.80 12.28 -6.75
N ILE A 6 -14.59 13.54 -6.40
CA ILE A 6 -13.61 14.38 -7.07
C ILE A 6 -12.23 13.95 -6.53
N ASP A 7 -11.38 13.37 -7.38
CA ASP A 7 -9.98 12.96 -7.10
C ASP A 7 -9.04 14.14 -6.78
N ASP A 8 -9.57 15.33 -6.49
CA ASP A 8 -8.83 16.58 -6.23
C ASP A 8 -8.20 16.62 -4.82
N ALA A 9 -8.46 15.61 -3.99
CA ALA A 9 -7.76 15.48 -2.72
C ALA A 9 -6.25 15.31 -3.01
N PRO A 10 -5.38 16.17 -2.44
CA PRO A 10 -3.94 16.02 -2.64
C PRO A 10 -3.54 14.63 -2.18
N ARG A 11 -3.08 13.80 -3.12
CA ARG A 11 -2.50 12.48 -2.83
C ARG A 11 -1.20 12.72 -2.07
N THR A 12 -1.36 13.01 -0.78
CA THR A 12 -0.26 13.30 0.12
C THR A 12 0.42 11.96 0.34
N GLY A 13 1.45 11.68 -0.46
CA GLY A 13 2.22 10.46 -0.34
C GLY A 13 2.72 10.31 1.09
N GLY A 14 2.80 9.07 1.57
CA GLY A 14 3.40 8.79 2.87
C GLY A 14 4.79 9.43 2.97
N LYS A 15 5.10 9.99 4.13
CA LYS A 15 6.41 10.59 4.44
C LYS A 15 7.54 9.57 4.19
N LYS A 16 8.45 9.90 3.27
CA LYS A 16 9.66 9.11 3.02
C LYS A 16 10.68 9.33 4.13
N SER A 17 11.41 8.29 4.47
CA SER A 17 12.47 8.32 5.49
C SER A 17 13.53 7.31 5.08
N GLY A 18 14.82 7.61 5.29
CA GLY A 18 15.91 6.71 4.89
C GLY A 18 15.79 5.32 5.51
N ILE A 19 15.38 5.23 6.78
CA ILE A 19 15.09 3.95 7.43
C ILE A 19 13.85 3.29 6.82
N GLY A 20 12.83 4.08 6.50
CA GLY A 20 11.60 3.60 5.87
C GLY A 20 11.84 2.97 4.49
N ASP A 21 12.76 3.54 3.70
CA ASP A 21 13.14 3.00 2.39
C ASP A 21 13.91 1.68 2.51
N ILE A 22 14.79 1.57 3.50
CA ILE A 22 15.53 0.32 3.80
C ILE A 22 14.57 -0.78 4.28
N LEU A 23 13.60 -0.45 5.14
CA LEU A 23 12.69 -1.43 5.73
C LEU A 23 11.45 -1.70 4.85
N LYS A 24 11.24 -0.94 3.78
CA LYS A 24 10.09 -1.08 2.87
C LYS A 24 9.88 -2.51 2.37
N PRO A 25 10.91 -3.27 1.94
CA PRO A 25 10.73 -4.63 1.43
C PRO A 25 10.13 -5.58 2.47
N LEU A 26 10.45 -5.40 3.75
CA LEU A 26 9.95 -6.26 4.84
C LEU A 26 8.45 -6.11 5.08
N ASN A 27 7.86 -4.98 4.71
CA ASN A 27 6.44 -4.70 4.86
C ASN A 27 5.68 -4.77 3.52
N SER A 28 6.31 -5.30 2.46
CA SER A 28 5.74 -5.27 1.10
C SER A 28 4.98 -6.54 0.71
N GLU A 29 5.15 -7.64 1.44
CA GLU A 29 4.46 -8.91 1.14
C GLU A 29 3.06 -9.02 1.74
N TYR A 30 2.46 -7.90 2.14
CA TYR A 30 1.11 -7.89 2.69
C TYR A 30 0.10 -8.47 1.68
N GLY A 31 -0.68 -9.46 2.11
CA GLY A 31 -1.65 -10.15 1.26
C GLY A 31 -1.05 -11.18 0.30
N LYS A 32 0.28 -11.34 0.26
CA LYS A 32 0.90 -12.44 -0.47
C LYS A 32 0.69 -13.73 0.30
N VAL A 33 -0.06 -14.65 -0.30
CA VAL A 33 -0.30 -16.00 0.23
C VAL A 33 -0.10 -17.01 -0.91
N PRO A 34 0.39 -18.22 -0.61
CA PRO A 34 0.46 -19.27 -1.61
C PRO A 34 -0.94 -19.68 -2.07
N PRO A 35 -1.14 -19.96 -3.38
CA PRO A 35 -2.40 -20.51 -3.87
C PRO A 35 -2.55 -21.98 -3.46
N GLY A 36 -3.78 -22.41 -3.17
CA GLY A 36 -4.11 -23.80 -2.80
C GLY A 36 -4.10 -24.06 -1.28
N TRP A 37 -3.99 -25.33 -0.89
CA TRP A 37 -4.04 -25.80 0.51
C TRP A 37 -2.72 -25.67 1.29
N GLY A 38 -1.65 -25.18 0.64
CA GLY A 38 -0.35 -24.97 1.28
C GLY A 38 0.41 -26.27 1.59
N THR A 39 1.26 -26.17 2.61
CA THR A 39 2.01 -27.27 3.26
C THR A 39 1.40 -27.62 4.60
#